data_AF-A0A2V6WJ69-F1
#
_entry.id   AF-A0A2V6WJ69-F1
#
_cell.length_a   1.000
_cell.length_b   1.000
_cell.length_c   1.000
_cell.angle_alpha   90.00
_cell.angle_beta   90.00
_cell.angle_gamma   90.00
#
_symmetry.space_group_name_H-M   'P 1'
#
loop_
_entity.id
_entity.type
_entity.pdbx_description
1 polymer ?
#
loop_
_entity_poly.entity_id
_entity_poly.type
_entity_poly.pdbx_seq_one_letter_code
_entity_poly.pdbx_strand_id
1 'polypeptide(L)'
;MRTDAIVAVALLAGCASVTKTTPAQDYARAAWDACPKAANLALDYIEPNGMIHYRAVSNVSGMRELEECLREYFATHPQPK
;
A
#
# COMPACT_ATOMS: atom_id res chain seq x y z
N MET A 1 -44.75 15.80 -12.58
CA MET A 1 -43.74 15.92 -11.51
C MET A 1 -42.73 14.81 -11.73
N ARG A 2 -41.49 15.17 -12.06
CA ARG A 2 -40.37 14.26 -12.29
C ARG A 2 -39.84 13.83 -10.93
N THR A 3 -39.80 12.52 -10.66
CA THR A 3 -39.10 11.98 -9.51
C THR A 3 -38.03 11.03 -10.02
N ASP A 4 -37.01 11.63 -10.65
CA ASP A 4 -35.73 11.00 -10.91
C ASP A 4 -35.01 10.87 -9.57
N ALA A 5 -35.07 9.69 -8.96
CA ALA A 5 -34.25 9.34 -7.80
C ALA A 5 -33.43 8.09 -8.15
N ILE A 6 -32.41 8.30 -8.97
CA ILE A 6 -31.36 7.34 -9.26
C ILE A 6 -30.55 7.18 -7.97
N VAL A 7 -30.85 6.15 -7.18
CA VAL A 7 -29.99 5.71 -6.08
C VAL A 7 -28.86 4.86 -6.67
N ALA A 8 -27.87 5.55 -7.24
CA ALA A 8 -26.61 4.95 -7.69
C ALA A 8 -25.53 5.09 -6.59
N VAL A 9 -25.79 4.52 -5.42
CA VAL A 9 -24.82 4.49 -4.30
C VAL A 9 -24.63 3.04 -3.85
N ALA A 10 -24.00 2.23 -4.69
CA ALA A 10 -23.48 0.91 -4.31
C ALA A 10 -22.38 0.34 -5.24
N LEU A 11 -21.84 1.12 -6.19
CA LEU A 11 -20.79 0.66 -7.11
C LEU A 11 -19.36 0.89 -6.62
N LEU A 12 -19.19 1.12 -5.31
CA LEU A 12 -17.89 1.00 -4.64
C LEU A 12 -17.88 -0.25 -3.73
N ALA A 13 -18.57 -1.32 -4.13
CA ALA A 13 -18.05 -2.65 -3.85
C ALA A 13 -16.70 -2.71 -4.57
N GLY A 14 -15.66 -2.25 -3.89
CA GLY A 14 -14.30 -2.33 -4.39
C GLY A 14 -14.09 -3.73 -4.92
N CYS A 15 -13.60 -3.83 -6.15
CA CYS A 15 -12.98 -5.04 -6.66
C CYS A 15 -11.70 -5.31 -5.85
N ALA A 16 -11.81 -5.42 -4.53
CA ALA A 16 -10.82 -6.04 -3.69
C ALA A 16 -11.03 -7.54 -3.91
N SER A 17 -10.36 -8.05 -4.93
CA SER A 17 -10.06 -9.47 -5.03
C SER A 17 -9.67 -9.94 -3.63
N VAL A 18 -10.52 -10.75 -2.99
CA VAL A 18 -10.29 -11.28 -1.65
C VAL A 18 -9.20 -12.35 -1.74
N THR A 19 -7.98 -11.92 -2.04
CA THR A 19 -6.79 -12.62 -1.58
C THR A 19 -6.71 -12.32 -0.10
N LYS A 20 -6.80 -13.35 0.74
CA LYS A 20 -6.61 -13.23 2.19
C LYS A 20 -5.21 -12.65 2.43
N THR A 21 -5.10 -11.34 2.66
CA THR A 21 -3.85 -10.72 3.08
C THR A 21 -3.63 -11.05 4.55
N THR A 22 -2.38 -11.27 4.93
CA THR A 22 -2.02 -11.46 6.34
C THR A 22 -1.97 -10.11 7.05
N PRO A 23 -2.09 -10.07 8.40
CA PRO A 23 -1.88 -8.83 9.16
C PRO A 23 -0.50 -8.19 8.92
N ALA A 24 0.52 -9.00 8.62
CA ALA A 24 1.85 -8.52 8.27
C ALA A 24 1.86 -7.85 6.88
N GLN A 25 1.12 -8.39 5.91
CA GLN A 25 0.96 -7.76 4.59
C GLN A 25 0.22 -6.43 4.67
N ASP A 26 -0.86 -6.36 5.45
CA ASP A 26 -1.66 -5.13 5.60
C ASP A 26 -0.83 -4.01 6.25
N TYR A 27 -0.01 -4.37 7.23
CA TYR A 27 0.87 -3.43 7.88
C TYR A 27 2.04 -2.97 7.01
N ALA A 28 2.68 -3.89 6.28
CA ALA A 28 3.69 -3.54 5.30
C ALA A 28 3.11 -2.66 4.17
N ARG A 29 1.85 -2.89 3.78
CA ARG A 29 1.12 -2.01 2.86
C ARG A 29 0.95 -0.60 3.45
N ALA A 30 0.53 -0.50 4.71
CA ALA A 30 0.39 0.79 5.38
C ALA A 30 1.74 1.55 5.46
N ALA A 31 2.83 0.85 5.77
CA ALA A 31 4.18 1.41 5.76
C ALA A 31 4.57 1.93 4.36
N TRP A 32 4.33 1.10 3.34
CA TRP A 32 4.56 1.49 1.95
C TRP A 32 3.78 2.75 1.57
N ASP A 33 2.50 2.83 1.91
CA ASP A 33 1.63 3.95 1.54
C ASP A 33 2.00 5.24 2.30
N ALA A 34 2.46 5.13 3.55
CA ALA A 34 2.88 6.26 4.37
C ALA A 34 4.20 6.91 3.92
N CYS A 35 5.13 6.13 3.35
CA CYS A 35 6.44 6.65 2.94
C CYS A 35 6.40 7.39 1.60
N PRO A 36 7.12 8.53 1.47
CA PRO A 36 7.27 9.21 0.19
C PRO A 36 8.08 8.35 -0.77
N LYS A 37 7.63 8.27 -2.02
CA LYS A 37 8.24 7.44 -3.07
C LYS A 37 8.56 8.30 -4.27
N ALA A 38 9.76 8.13 -4.83
CA ALA A 38 10.08 8.72 -6.11
C ALA A 38 9.25 8.05 -7.22
N ALA A 39 8.91 8.79 -8.28
CA ALA A 39 8.02 8.32 -9.34
C ALA A 39 8.57 7.11 -10.12
N ASN A 40 9.88 6.86 -10.04
CA ASN A 40 10.57 5.71 -10.62
C ASN A 40 10.55 4.46 -9.73
N LEU A 41 9.92 4.48 -8.56
CA LEU A 41 9.80 3.33 -7.66
C LEU A 41 8.38 2.78 -7.68
N ALA A 42 8.26 1.49 -7.99
CA ALA A 42 6.98 0.80 -8.05
C ALA A 42 6.99 -0.41 -7.11
N LEU A 43 5.89 -0.62 -6.40
CA LEU A 43 5.69 -1.83 -5.63
C LEU A 43 5.42 -3.00 -6.57
N ASP A 44 6.12 -4.10 -6.37
CA ASP A 44 5.86 -5.35 -7.10
C ASP A 44 4.95 -6.26 -6.28
N TYR A 45 5.35 -6.59 -5.05
CA TYR A 45 4.63 -7.52 -4.21
C TYR A 45 4.96 -7.33 -2.72
N ILE A 46 4.07 -7.78 -1.83
CA ILE A 46 4.35 -7.88 -0.39
C ILE A 46 4.14 -9.34 0.01
N GLU A 47 5.16 -9.99 0.53
CA GLU A 47 5.09 -11.38 0.99
C GLU A 47 4.16 -11.54 2.20
N PRO A 48 3.63 -12.76 2.47
CA PRO A 48 2.79 -13.03 3.65
C PRO A 48 3.43 -12.71 5.00
N ASN A 49 4.76 -12.60 5.07
CA ASN A 49 5.51 -12.20 6.26
C ASN A 49 5.68 -10.67 6.41
N GLY A 50 5.18 -9.87 5.46
CA GLY A 50 5.32 -8.41 5.44
C GLY A 50 6.57 -7.89 4.70
N MET A 51 7.35 -8.75 4.03
CA MET A 51 8.49 -8.30 3.24
C MET A 51 8.02 -7.55 1.99
N ILE A 52 8.49 -6.32 1.81
CA ILE A 52 8.13 -5.44 0.70
C ILE A 52 9.12 -5.64 -0.44
N HIS A 53 8.62 -6.07 -1.60
CA HIS A 53 9.37 -6.15 -2.85
C HIS A 53 8.96 -5.02 -3.76
N TYR A 54 9.94 -4.21 -4.17
CA TYR A 54 9.74 -3.07 -5.05
C TYR A 54 10.90 -2.96 -6.02
N ARG A 55 10.67 -2.27 -7.13
CA ARG A 55 11.67 -2.09 -8.18
C ARG A 55 11.83 -0.65 -8.61
N ALA A 56 13.04 -0.36 -9.07
CA ALA A 56 13.38 0.81 -9.84
C ALA A 56 12.93 0.62 -11.30
N VAL A 57 11.92 1.37 -11.73
CA VAL A 57 11.36 1.33 -13.10
C VAL A 57 12.34 1.92 -14.11
N SER A 58 13.07 2.97 -13.75
CA SER A 58 13.99 3.68 -14.67
C SER A 58 15.37 3.98 -14.09
N ASN A 59 15.50 4.22 -12.78
CA ASN A 59 16.78 4.44 -12.10
C ASN A 59 16.61 4.21 -10.58
N VAL A 60 17.72 4.21 -9.84
CA VAL A 60 17.77 3.92 -8.38
C VAL A 60 17.56 5.16 -7.48
N SER A 61 17.24 6.32 -8.05
CA SER A 61 17.04 7.54 -7.25
C SER A 61 15.84 7.38 -6.32
N GLY A 62 15.95 7.87 -5.09
CA GLY A 62 14.87 7.79 -4.10
C GLY A 62 14.79 6.46 -3.34
N MET A 63 15.58 5.43 -3.72
CA MET A 63 15.54 4.13 -3.03
C MET A 63 16.00 4.25 -1.58
N ARG A 64 17.10 4.96 -1.34
CA ARG A 64 17.64 5.15 0.01
C ARG A 64 16.64 5.88 0.89
N GLU A 65 16.04 6.97 0.39
CA GLU A 65 15.07 7.76 1.13
C GLU A 65 13.82 6.93 1.50
N LEU A 66 13.38 6.05 0.59
CA LEU A 66 12.31 5.10 0.85
C LEU A 66 12.70 4.07 1.92
N GLU A 67 13.88 3.46 1.83
CA GLU A 67 14.37 2.49 2.80
C GLU A 67 14.54 3.07 4.20
N GLU A 68 15.04 4.31 4.29
CA GLU A 68 15.16 5.05 5.54
C GLU A 68 13.79 5.30 6.16
N CYS A 69 12.82 5.78 5.37
CA CYS A 69 11.45 5.98 5.85
C CYS A 69 10.80 4.67 6.31
N LEU A 70 10.91 3.59 5.54
CA LEU A 70 10.32 2.30 5.91
C LEU A 70 10.91 1.79 7.24
N ARG A 71 12.23 1.90 7.39
CA ARG A 71 12.92 1.54 8.64
C ARG A 71 12.41 2.36 9.82
N GLU A 72 12.25 3.67 9.66
CA GLU A 72 11.71 4.56 10.70
C GLU A 72 10.25 4.25 11.03
N TYR A 73 9.42 3.99 10.02
CA TYR A 73 8.03 3.59 10.19
C TYR A 73 7.93 2.33 11.07
N PHE A 74 8.68 1.29 10.73
CA PHE A 74 8.67 0.03 11.49
C PHE A 74 9.25 0.18 12.91
N ALA A 75 10.22 1.08 13.11
CA ALA A 75 10.76 1.36 14.44
C ALA A 75 9.76 2.12 15.34
N THR A 76 8.91 2.96 14.77
CA THR A 76 8.00 3.85 15.51
C THR A 76 6.56 3.37 15.59
N HIS A 77 6.14 2.43 14.73
CA HIS A 77 4.77 1.91 14.67
C HIS A 77 4.72 0.40 14.92
N PRO A 78 5.25 -0.14 16.02
CA PRO A 78 5.38 -1.59 16.21
C PRO A 78 4.07 -2.32 15.93
N GLN A 79 4.12 -3.44 15.19
CA GLN A 79 2.93 -4.25 14.93
C GLN A 79 2.25 -4.63 16.26
N PRO A 80 0.93 -4.39 16.39
CA PRO A 80 0.20 -4.92 17.53
C PRO A 80 0.31 -6.45 17.53
N LYS A 81 0.70 -7.01 18.68
CA LYS A 81 0.87 -8.45 18.90
C LYS A 81 -0.46 -9.19 18.90
#